data_AF-A0A9P8DL87-F1
#
_entry.id   AF-A0A9P8DL87-F1
#
_cell.length_a   1.000
_cell.length_b   1.000
_cell.length_c   1.000
_cell.angle_alpha   90.00
_cell.angle_beta   90.00
_cell.angle_gamma   90.00
#
_symmetry.space_group_name_H-M   'P 1'
#
loop_
_entity.id
_entity.type
_entity.pdbx_description
1 polymer ?
#
loop_
_entity_poly.entity_id
_entity_poly.type
_entity_poly.pdbx_seq_one_letter_code
_entity_poly.pdbx_strand_id
1 'polypeptide(L)'
;MTVNSKLTIGVLYDDGVVKPHPSIVRVLAQAAAALAADGHELVMWKPDLHAECIEVMDAYFTVDGGEDIRRDVEAGGEPFIPSVERLVNRGKPISVFDYWQLNKRKRELQQAYLEKWNNTHSKKGKTVDAIIMPALPHAAVPHNTVKWVGYTKVWNLLDYTALVIPGGKVEARDLDALWDHEPRNELDEWNTRLWEDHMQDMVKHHLPVDIQIVGRVLEEEKVLAVGKVLDDLLRTHVLET
;
A
#
# COMPACT_ATOMS: atom_id res chain seq x y z
N MET A 1 7.08 -18.63 15.19
CA MET A 1 7.99 -18.99 14.08
C MET A 1 9.42 -18.87 14.59
N THR A 2 10.26 -19.86 14.34
CA THR A 2 11.71 -19.69 14.54
C THR A 2 12.27 -18.93 13.33
N VAL A 3 13.03 -17.87 13.57
CA VAL A 3 13.57 -16.90 12.57
C VAL A 3 14.53 -17.55 11.53
N ASN A 4 14.66 -18.88 11.54
CA ASN A 4 15.62 -19.63 10.73
C ASN A 4 14.97 -20.42 9.57
N SER A 5 13.65 -20.33 9.36
CA SER A 5 12.98 -20.98 8.23
C SER A 5 12.87 -20.03 7.02
N LYS A 6 13.23 -20.51 5.84
CA LYS A 6 13.03 -19.75 4.59
C LYS A 6 11.54 -19.56 4.29
N LEU A 7 11.12 -18.30 4.36
CA LEU A 7 9.77 -17.79 4.15
C LEU A 7 9.33 -17.88 2.68
N THR A 8 8.01 -17.87 2.46
CA THR A 8 7.39 -17.62 1.16
C THR A 8 6.74 -16.23 1.16
N ILE A 9 7.28 -15.32 0.36
CA ILE A 9 6.90 -13.91 0.32
C ILE A 9 6.14 -13.60 -0.96
N GLY A 10 4.92 -13.07 -0.82
CA GLY A 10 4.18 -12.45 -1.92
C GLY A 10 4.80 -11.10 -2.27
N VAL A 11 4.93 -10.78 -3.55
CA VAL A 11 5.44 -9.47 -4.01
C VAL A 11 4.38 -8.83 -4.89
N LEU A 12 3.79 -7.72 -4.43
CA LEU A 12 2.86 -6.91 -5.22
C LEU A 12 3.56 -5.61 -5.57
N TYR A 13 3.83 -5.39 -6.86
CA TYR A 13 4.48 -4.17 -7.33
C TYR A 13 3.50 -3.03 -7.57
N ASP A 14 2.29 -3.36 -8.02
CA ASP A 14 1.34 -2.40 -8.57
C ASP A 14 -0.08 -2.82 -8.17
N ASP A 15 -0.86 -1.88 -7.65
CA ASP A 15 -2.24 -2.11 -7.22
C ASP A 15 -3.24 -2.16 -8.39
N GLY A 16 -2.77 -1.90 -9.62
CA GLY A 16 -3.58 -1.88 -10.83
C GLY A 16 -4.39 -0.59 -11.01
N VAL A 17 -4.27 0.39 -10.10
CA VAL A 17 -5.00 1.65 -10.15
C VAL A 17 -4.06 2.83 -10.37
N VAL A 18 -2.99 2.93 -9.58
CA VAL A 18 -1.97 3.98 -9.70
C VAL A 18 -0.59 3.33 -9.77
N LYS A 19 0.09 3.50 -10.89
CA LYS A 19 1.41 2.94 -11.14
C LYS A 19 2.45 3.60 -10.23
N PRO A 20 3.27 2.84 -9.49
CA PRO A 20 4.30 3.43 -8.64
C PRO A 20 5.41 4.10 -9.44
N HIS A 21 6.00 5.15 -8.86
CA HIS A 21 7.18 5.85 -9.37
C HIS A 21 8.37 4.89 -9.53
N PRO A 22 9.33 5.19 -10.43
CA PRO A 22 10.47 4.33 -10.70
C PRO A 22 11.27 3.94 -9.44
N SER A 23 11.46 4.91 -8.54
CA SER A 23 12.18 4.71 -7.27
C SER A 23 11.49 3.69 -6.35
N ILE A 24 10.16 3.70 -6.31
CA ILE A 24 9.34 2.77 -5.51
C ILE A 24 9.48 1.35 -6.07
N VAL A 25 9.32 1.19 -7.39
CA VAL A 25 9.45 -0.11 -8.06
C VAL A 25 10.87 -0.66 -7.87
N ARG A 26 11.89 0.18 -8.03
CA ARG A 26 13.29 -0.22 -7.86
C ARG A 26 13.58 -0.71 -6.44
N VAL A 27 13.22 0.07 -5.42
CA VAL A 27 13.51 -0.29 -4.03
C VAL A 27 12.81 -1.59 -3.65
N LEU A 28 11.56 -1.78 -4.06
CA LEU A 28 10.85 -3.04 -3.85
C LEU A 28 11.50 -4.21 -4.60
N ALA A 29 11.98 -3.99 -5.84
CA ALA A 29 12.68 -5.01 -6.62
C ALA A 29 14.02 -5.41 -5.96
N GLN A 30 14.75 -4.45 -5.39
CA GLN A 30 15.97 -4.71 -4.63
C GLN A 30 15.68 -5.54 -3.36
N ALA A 31 14.63 -5.19 -2.63
CA ALA A 31 14.18 -5.97 -1.47
C ALA A 31 13.78 -7.40 -1.83
N ALA A 32 13.01 -7.57 -2.91
CA ALA A 32 12.66 -8.88 -3.43
C ALA A 32 13.92 -9.67 -3.84
N ALA A 33 14.87 -9.05 -4.54
CA ALA A 33 16.13 -9.68 -4.92
C ALA A 33 16.96 -10.12 -3.70
N ALA A 34 17.04 -9.29 -2.65
CA ALA A 34 17.73 -9.60 -1.41
C ALA A 34 17.13 -10.83 -0.70
N LEU A 35 15.80 -10.87 -0.60
CA LEU A 35 15.07 -12.03 -0.05
C LEU A 35 15.33 -13.30 -0.87
N ALA A 36 15.30 -13.20 -2.20
CA ALA A 36 15.59 -14.33 -3.08
C ALA A 36 17.04 -14.81 -2.94
N ALA A 37 18.00 -13.90 -2.83
CA ALA A 37 19.42 -14.21 -2.63
C ALA A 37 19.68 -14.91 -1.29
N ASP A 38 18.95 -14.52 -0.24
CA ASP A 38 18.97 -15.23 1.04
C ASP A 38 18.21 -16.59 0.98
N GLY A 39 17.55 -16.93 -0.13
CA GLY A 39 16.92 -18.23 -0.34
C GLY A 39 15.46 -18.30 0.12
N HIS A 40 14.81 -17.16 0.34
CA HIS A 40 13.35 -17.09 0.46
C HIS A 40 12.67 -17.38 -0.88
N GLU A 41 11.44 -17.88 -0.83
CA GLU A 41 10.64 -18.11 -2.02
C GLU A 41 9.79 -16.89 -2.32
N LEU A 42 9.78 -16.44 -3.58
CA LEU A 42 8.95 -15.32 -4.01
C LEU A 42 7.76 -15.80 -4.84
N VAL A 43 6.61 -15.19 -4.60
CA VAL A 43 5.38 -15.40 -5.36
C VAL A 43 4.89 -14.05 -5.87
N MET A 44 4.61 -13.94 -7.17
CA MET A 44 3.98 -12.74 -7.69
C MET A 44 2.57 -12.61 -7.12
N TRP A 45 2.32 -11.54 -6.37
CA TRP A 45 1.04 -11.28 -5.75
C TRP A 45 0.22 -10.31 -6.60
N LYS A 46 -0.90 -10.78 -7.13
CA LYS A 46 -1.79 -9.99 -7.99
C LYS A 46 -2.69 -9.09 -7.15
N PRO A 47 -3.08 -7.90 -7.62
CA PRO A 47 -4.00 -7.00 -6.92
C PRO A 47 -5.48 -7.40 -7.05
N ASP A 48 -5.80 -8.65 -7.40
CA ASP A 48 -7.18 -9.12 -7.53
C ASP A 48 -7.98 -8.79 -6.24
N LEU A 49 -9.20 -8.28 -6.40
CA LEU A 49 -10.11 -7.79 -5.34
C LEU A 49 -9.74 -6.44 -4.71
N HIS A 50 -8.58 -5.83 -5.05
CA HIS A 50 -8.16 -4.56 -4.43
C HIS A 50 -9.11 -3.42 -4.79
N ALA A 51 -9.53 -3.32 -6.06
CA ALA A 51 -10.45 -2.28 -6.51
C ALA A 51 -11.79 -2.33 -5.76
N GLU A 52 -12.37 -3.52 -5.61
CA GLU A 52 -13.63 -3.73 -4.89
C GLU A 52 -13.47 -3.46 -3.39
N CYS A 53 -12.33 -3.83 -2.79
CA CYS A 53 -12.03 -3.48 -1.41
C CYS A 53 -11.92 -1.96 -1.23
N ILE A 54 -11.26 -1.27 -2.15
CA ILE A 54 -11.13 0.19 -2.13
C ILE A 54 -12.49 0.86 -2.28
N GLU A 55 -13.34 0.38 -3.19
CA GLU A 55 -14.70 0.90 -3.39
C GLU A 55 -15.54 0.77 -2.12
N VAL A 56 -15.54 -0.41 -1.48
CA VAL A 56 -16.30 -0.64 -0.25
C VAL A 56 -15.76 0.22 0.90
N MET A 57 -14.44 0.36 1.02
CA MET A 57 -13.84 1.23 2.04
C MET A 57 -14.14 2.72 1.79
N ASP A 58 -14.17 3.16 0.53
CA ASP A 58 -14.58 4.52 0.17
C ASP A 58 -16.02 4.81 0.58
N ALA A 59 -16.93 3.84 0.41
CA ALA A 59 -18.30 3.97 0.89
C ALA A 59 -18.37 4.09 2.43
N TYR A 60 -17.53 3.34 3.16
CA TYR A 60 -17.45 3.42 4.62
C TYR A 60 -17.06 4.82 5.13
N PHE A 61 -16.19 5.53 4.42
CA PHE A 61 -15.78 6.89 4.82
C PHE A 61 -16.89 7.92 4.77
N THR A 62 -18.02 7.63 4.11
CA THR A 62 -19.10 8.61 3.90
C THR A 62 -20.47 8.12 4.39
N VAL A 63 -20.54 7.05 5.19
CA VAL A 63 -21.82 6.42 5.58
C VAL A 63 -22.73 7.32 6.40
N ASP A 64 -22.14 8.24 7.18
CA ASP A 64 -22.85 9.25 7.97
C ASP A 64 -23.00 10.58 7.20
N GLY A 65 -22.53 10.65 5.95
CA GLY A 65 -22.47 11.89 5.18
C GLY A 65 -21.48 12.92 5.70
N GLY A 66 -20.51 12.51 6.53
CA GLY A 66 -19.54 13.40 7.15
C GLY A 66 -20.12 14.25 8.29
N GLU A 67 -21.28 13.88 8.82
CA GLU A 67 -21.97 14.60 9.89
C GLU A 67 -21.12 14.66 11.17
N ASP A 68 -20.51 13.55 11.58
CA ASP A 68 -19.72 13.52 12.82
C ASP A 68 -18.49 14.42 12.69
N ILE A 69 -17.76 14.32 11.57
CA ILE A 69 -16.60 15.17 11.30
C ILE A 69 -17.01 16.64 11.25
N ARG A 70 -18.13 16.95 10.58
CA ARG A 70 -18.61 18.32 10.43
C ARG A 70 -18.96 18.95 11.77
N ARG A 71 -19.76 18.25 12.58
CA ARG A 71 -20.14 18.69 13.92
C ARG A 71 -18.92 19.02 14.76
N ASP A 72 -17.91 18.17 14.75
CA ASP A 72 -16.73 18.32 15.60
C ASP A 72 -15.83 19.48 15.10
N VAL A 73 -15.67 19.66 13.79
CA VAL A 73 -14.94 20.80 13.21
C VAL A 73 -15.65 22.12 13.50
N GLU A 74 -16.97 22.17 13.32
CA GLU A 74 -17.78 23.37 13.60
C GLU A 74 -17.74 23.74 15.09
N ALA A 75 -17.75 22.75 15.99
CA ALA A 75 -17.60 22.98 17.42
C ALA A 75 -16.23 23.57 17.79
N GLY A 76 -15.18 23.22 17.04
CA GLY A 76 -13.84 23.79 17.20
C GLY A 76 -13.71 25.23 16.66
N GLY A 77 -14.53 25.61 15.68
CA GLY A 77 -14.52 26.94 15.07
C GLY A 77 -13.37 27.21 14.09
N GLU A 78 -12.57 26.20 13.76
CA GLU A 78 -11.51 26.27 12.76
C GLU A 78 -12.03 25.89 11.36
N PRO A 79 -11.47 26.46 10.27
CA PRO A 79 -11.85 26.05 8.93
C PRO A 79 -11.37 24.61 8.64
N PHE A 80 -12.08 23.92 7.74
CA PHE A 80 -11.60 22.63 7.27
C PHE A 80 -10.25 22.73 6.57
N ILE A 81 -9.42 21.71 6.75
CA ILE A 81 -8.30 21.45 5.85
C ILE A 81 -8.88 21.08 4.48
N PRO A 82 -8.45 21.69 3.35
CA PRO A 82 -9.10 21.51 2.05
C PRO A 82 -9.20 20.06 1.57
N SER A 83 -8.21 19.20 1.90
CA SER A 83 -8.25 17.78 1.56
C SER A 83 -9.30 17.00 2.36
N VAL A 84 -9.52 17.37 3.62
CA VAL A 84 -10.53 16.78 4.49
C VAL A 84 -11.92 17.25 4.05
N GLU A 85 -12.08 18.54 3.74
CA GLU A 85 -13.35 19.09 3.27
C GLU A 85 -13.88 18.37 2.03
N ARG A 86 -12.99 18.07 1.07
CA ARG A 86 -13.36 17.30 -0.14
C ARG A 86 -13.91 15.92 0.19
N LEU A 87 -13.38 15.24 1.21
CA LEU A 87 -13.87 13.93 1.64
C LEU A 87 -15.23 14.07 2.35
N VAL A 88 -15.33 14.99 3.29
CA VAL A 88 -16.55 15.24 4.10
C VAL A 88 -17.73 15.62 3.20
N ASN A 89 -17.49 16.39 2.14
CA ASN A 89 -18.55 16.82 1.21
C ASN A 89 -18.83 15.81 0.08
N ARG A 90 -18.15 14.66 0.04
CA ARG A 90 -18.25 13.68 -1.06
C ARG A 90 -19.56 12.88 -1.05
N GLY A 91 -20.12 12.60 0.13
CA GLY A 91 -21.23 11.66 0.28
C GLY A 91 -22.42 12.22 1.04
N LYS A 92 -23.50 11.43 1.06
CA LYS A 92 -24.71 11.66 1.85
C LYS A 92 -24.88 10.51 2.84
N PRO A 93 -25.52 10.73 3.99
CA PRO A 93 -25.79 9.63 4.91
C PRO A 93 -26.63 8.55 4.22
N ILE A 94 -26.32 7.29 4.51
CA ILE A 94 -27.07 6.14 4.01
C ILE A 94 -28.02 5.61 5.08
N SER A 95 -29.02 4.83 4.65
CA SER A 95 -29.92 4.19 5.61
C SER A 95 -29.22 3.09 6.40
N VAL A 96 -29.75 2.75 7.58
CA VAL A 96 -29.26 1.60 8.36
C VAL A 96 -29.34 0.29 7.55
N PHE A 97 -30.35 0.14 6.70
CA PHE A 97 -30.49 -1.02 5.83
C PHE A 97 -29.37 -1.11 4.78
N ASP A 98 -29.01 0.02 4.15
CA ASP A 98 -27.91 0.09 3.18
C ASP A 98 -26.58 -0.15 3.87
N TYR A 99 -26.40 0.39 5.09
CA TYR A 99 -25.23 0.10 5.92
C TYR A 99 -25.11 -1.40 6.23
N TRP A 100 -26.22 -2.09 6.50
CA TRP A 100 -26.18 -3.55 6.67
C TRP A 100 -25.78 -4.29 5.38
N GLN A 101 -26.22 -3.83 4.21
CA GLN A 101 -25.78 -4.43 2.94
C GLN A 101 -24.29 -4.18 2.68
N LEU A 102 -23.79 -2.99 3.02
CA LEU A 102 -22.37 -2.68 2.94
C LEU A 102 -21.53 -3.61 3.84
N ASN A 103 -22.01 -3.88 5.06
CA ASN A 103 -21.38 -4.84 5.97
C ASN A 103 -21.39 -6.29 5.47
N LYS A 104 -22.39 -6.69 4.67
CA LYS A 104 -22.37 -8.00 4.00
C LYS A 104 -21.30 -8.04 2.92
N ARG A 105 -21.25 -7.04 2.04
CA ARG A 105 -20.20 -6.91 1.00
C ARG A 105 -18.79 -6.91 1.61
N LYS A 106 -18.57 -6.21 2.72
CA LYS A 106 -17.30 -6.26 3.47
C LYS A 106 -16.92 -7.68 3.86
N ARG A 107 -17.83 -8.43 4.48
CA ARG A 107 -17.56 -9.80 4.93
C ARG A 107 -17.31 -10.75 3.76
N GLU A 108 -18.06 -10.62 2.67
CA GLU A 108 -17.86 -11.41 1.45
C GLU A 108 -16.48 -11.16 0.85
N LEU A 109 -16.04 -9.89 0.78
CA LEU A 109 -14.69 -9.56 0.31
C LEU A 109 -13.59 -10.06 1.24
N GLN A 110 -13.77 -9.94 2.57
CA GLN A 110 -12.82 -10.49 3.54
C GLN A 110 -12.66 -12.01 3.38
N GLN A 111 -13.77 -12.73 3.21
CA GLN A 111 -13.75 -14.17 2.97
C GLN A 111 -13.07 -14.51 1.62
N ALA A 112 -13.44 -13.83 0.53
CA ALA A 112 -12.85 -14.06 -0.79
C ALA A 112 -11.34 -13.78 -0.80
N TYR A 113 -10.88 -12.74 -0.09
CA TYR A 113 -9.46 -12.42 0.00
C TYR A 113 -8.70 -13.45 0.84
N LEU A 114 -9.30 -13.95 1.92
CA LEU A 114 -8.72 -15.04 2.72
C LEU A 114 -8.58 -16.32 1.88
N GLU A 115 -9.58 -16.66 1.06
CA GLU A 115 -9.52 -17.78 0.13
C GLU A 115 -8.43 -17.60 -0.92
N LYS A 116 -8.35 -16.42 -1.53
CA LYS A 116 -7.25 -16.06 -2.44
C LYS A 116 -5.89 -16.30 -1.77
N TRP A 117 -5.72 -15.85 -0.53
CA TRP A 117 -4.47 -16.04 0.19
C TRP A 117 -4.15 -17.51 0.43
N ASN A 118 -5.12 -18.28 0.93
CA ASN A 118 -4.94 -19.70 1.24
C ASN A 118 -4.65 -20.53 -0.01
N ASN A 119 -5.19 -20.13 -1.17
CA ASN A 119 -5.00 -20.80 -2.47
C ASN A 119 -3.78 -20.30 -3.25
N THR A 120 -3.08 -19.28 -2.76
CA THR A 120 -1.86 -18.78 -3.39
C THR A 120 -0.66 -19.50 -2.80
N HIS A 121 0.03 -20.27 -3.66
CA HIS A 121 1.17 -21.08 -3.28
C HIS A 121 2.42 -20.73 -4.08
N SER A 122 3.58 -20.96 -3.48
CA SER A 122 4.85 -20.97 -4.18
C SER A 122 4.95 -22.14 -5.16
N LYS A 123 5.98 -22.13 -6.01
CA LYS A 123 6.31 -23.27 -6.89
C LYS A 123 6.52 -24.59 -6.12
N LYS A 124 6.83 -24.52 -4.83
CA LYS A 124 7.01 -25.68 -3.95
C LYS A 124 5.77 -26.02 -3.12
N GLY A 125 4.62 -25.40 -3.43
CA GLY A 125 3.35 -25.67 -2.76
C GLY A 125 3.21 -25.04 -1.37
N LYS A 126 4.12 -24.14 -0.96
CA LYS A 126 4.02 -23.43 0.32
C LYS A 126 3.06 -22.26 0.22
N THR A 127 2.21 -22.08 1.22
CA THR A 127 1.36 -20.87 1.35
C THR A 127 2.22 -19.65 1.63
N VAL A 128 1.77 -18.49 1.16
CA VAL A 128 2.43 -17.20 1.42
C VAL A 128 2.39 -16.85 2.90
N ASP A 129 3.54 -16.50 3.46
CA ASP A 129 3.71 -16.11 4.87
C ASP A 129 3.39 -14.62 5.08
N ALA A 130 3.80 -13.77 4.15
CA ALA A 130 3.57 -12.32 4.15
C ALA A 130 3.67 -11.77 2.73
N ILE A 131 3.12 -10.57 2.50
CA ILE A 131 3.26 -9.82 1.25
C ILE A 131 4.18 -8.63 1.48
N ILE A 132 5.07 -8.34 0.55
CA ILE A 132 5.77 -7.05 0.45
C ILE A 132 5.24 -6.27 -0.74
N MET A 133 5.08 -4.95 -0.56
CA MET A 133 4.51 -4.06 -1.56
C MET A 133 4.83 -2.59 -1.26
N PRO A 134 4.52 -1.65 -2.16
CA PRO A 134 4.58 -0.23 -1.84
C PRO A 134 3.59 0.15 -0.73
N ALA A 135 3.97 1.10 0.12
CA ALA A 135 3.02 1.78 1.01
C ALA A 135 2.22 2.86 0.26
N LEU A 136 2.89 3.57 -0.65
CA LEU A 136 2.33 4.57 -1.54
C LEU A 136 3.02 4.46 -2.91
N PRO A 137 2.41 4.96 -3.99
CA PRO A 137 3.02 4.91 -5.32
C PRO A 137 4.12 5.96 -5.53
N HIS A 138 4.48 6.73 -4.50
CA HIS A 138 5.42 7.84 -4.57
C HIS A 138 6.15 8.03 -3.23
N ALA A 139 7.27 8.78 -3.24
CA ALA A 139 7.94 9.26 -2.03
C ALA A 139 7.15 10.43 -1.39
N ALA A 140 7.75 11.17 -0.44
CA ALA A 140 7.08 12.33 0.15
C ALA A 140 6.69 13.38 -0.92
N VAL A 141 5.49 13.95 -0.77
CA VAL A 141 4.91 14.91 -1.74
C VAL A 141 4.66 16.27 -1.09
N PRO A 142 4.48 17.35 -1.88
CA PRO A 142 4.11 18.65 -1.34
C PRO A 142 2.84 18.60 -0.48
N HIS A 143 2.73 19.49 0.51
CA HIS A 143 1.59 19.54 1.42
C HIS A 143 0.25 19.60 0.68
N ASN A 144 -0.74 18.86 1.20
CA ASN A 144 -2.11 18.79 0.69
C ASN A 144 -2.27 18.25 -0.75
N THR A 145 -1.26 17.58 -1.30
CA THR A 145 -1.31 17.06 -2.68
C THR A 145 -1.63 15.57 -2.81
N VAL A 146 -1.49 14.75 -1.75
CA VAL A 146 -1.80 13.31 -1.82
C VAL A 146 -3.23 13.08 -2.32
N LYS A 147 -3.37 12.27 -3.38
CA LYS A 147 -4.69 11.91 -3.94
C LYS A 147 -5.01 10.43 -3.88
N TRP A 148 -4.02 9.56 -3.68
CA TRP A 148 -4.21 8.11 -3.69
C TRP A 148 -3.64 7.43 -2.46
N VAL A 149 -4.45 6.58 -1.83
CA VAL A 149 -4.09 5.79 -0.64
C VAL A 149 -4.55 4.33 -0.76
N GLY A 150 -4.80 3.85 -1.99
CA GLY A 150 -5.31 2.49 -2.23
C GLY A 150 -4.39 1.39 -1.70
N TYR A 151 -3.08 1.59 -1.83
CA TYR A 151 -2.03 0.67 -1.36
C TYR A 151 -2.10 0.32 0.14
N THR A 152 -2.65 1.19 0.98
CA THR A 152 -2.85 0.94 2.42
C THR A 152 -4.31 0.64 2.76
N LYS A 153 -5.25 1.30 2.07
CA LYS A 153 -6.69 1.24 2.33
C LYS A 153 -7.25 -0.18 2.29
N VAL A 154 -6.77 -1.03 1.38
CA VAL A 154 -7.22 -2.43 1.26
C VAL A 154 -7.03 -3.18 2.60
N TRP A 155 -5.92 -2.95 3.29
CA TRP A 155 -5.60 -3.65 4.54
C TRP A 155 -6.47 -3.19 5.71
N ASN A 156 -6.95 -1.93 5.70
CA ASN A 156 -7.93 -1.44 6.67
C ASN A 156 -9.30 -2.13 6.51
N LEU A 157 -9.76 -2.34 5.28
CA LEU A 157 -11.01 -3.08 5.06
C LEU A 157 -10.86 -4.54 5.49
N LEU A 158 -9.74 -5.16 5.11
CA LEU A 158 -9.46 -6.57 5.38
C LEU A 158 -9.11 -6.87 6.84
N ASP A 159 -8.76 -5.85 7.62
CA ASP A 159 -8.28 -5.97 9.00
C ASP A 159 -6.96 -6.77 9.10
N TYR A 160 -6.09 -6.60 8.11
CA TYR A 160 -4.83 -7.32 8.02
C TYR A 160 -3.71 -6.53 8.69
N THR A 161 -2.82 -7.25 9.37
CA THR A 161 -1.64 -6.68 10.00
C THR A 161 -0.72 -6.07 8.94
N ALA A 162 -0.32 -4.81 9.12
CA ALA A 162 0.63 -4.13 8.24
C ALA A 162 1.78 -3.49 9.05
N LEU A 163 2.99 -3.56 8.50
CA LEU A 163 4.20 -2.91 9.00
C LEU A 163 4.88 -2.20 7.84
N VAL A 164 5.31 -0.96 8.04
CA VAL A 164 6.09 -0.21 7.06
C VAL A 164 7.51 -0.03 7.60
N ILE A 165 8.51 -0.38 6.80
CA ILE A 165 9.93 -0.16 7.13
C ILE A 165 10.62 0.63 6.01
N PRO A 166 11.68 1.41 6.33
CA PRO A 166 12.49 2.06 5.30
C PRO A 166 13.14 1.02 4.37
N GLY A 167 12.95 1.18 3.07
CA GLY A 167 13.49 0.28 2.03
C GLY A 167 14.73 0.84 1.33
N GLY A 168 14.78 2.16 1.17
CA GLY A 168 15.84 2.84 0.42
C GLY A 168 15.56 4.33 0.29
N LYS A 169 16.15 4.95 -0.73
CA LYS A 169 15.96 6.37 -1.06
C LYS A 169 15.80 6.55 -2.55
N VAL A 170 15.22 7.66 -2.97
CA VAL A 170 15.24 8.09 -4.37
C VAL A 170 16.69 8.42 -4.78
N GLU A 171 17.10 7.95 -5.95
CA GLU A 171 18.47 7.99 -6.46
C GLU A 171 18.54 8.53 -7.89
N ALA A 172 19.70 9.05 -8.31
CA ALA A 172 19.87 9.64 -9.64
C ALA A 172 19.50 8.69 -10.79
N ARG A 173 19.80 7.38 -10.65
CA ARG A 173 19.42 6.36 -11.65
C ARG A 173 17.92 6.18 -11.85
N ASP A 174 17.09 6.69 -10.94
CA ASP A 174 15.63 6.67 -11.11
C ASP A 174 15.16 7.62 -12.20
N LEU A 175 15.94 8.67 -12.51
CA LEU A 175 15.63 9.64 -13.56
C LEU A 175 15.76 9.04 -14.97
N ASP A 176 16.66 8.06 -15.12
CA ASP A 176 16.95 7.39 -16.39
C ASP A 176 16.07 6.15 -16.62
N ALA A 177 15.19 5.82 -15.66
CA ALA A 177 14.34 4.65 -15.75
C ALA A 177 13.27 4.83 -16.85
N LEU A 178 13.16 3.83 -17.73
CA LEU A 178 12.05 3.73 -18.68
C LEU A 178 10.75 3.54 -17.91
N TRP A 179 9.97 4.61 -17.81
CA TRP A 179 8.69 4.65 -17.07
C TRP A 179 7.53 5.19 -17.91
N ASP A 180 7.58 4.95 -19.22
CA ASP A 180 6.51 5.30 -20.13
C ASP A 180 5.28 4.41 -19.92
N HIS A 181 4.10 5.03 -19.84
CA HIS A 181 2.80 4.37 -19.84
C HIS A 181 1.67 5.36 -20.07
N GLU A 182 0.60 4.88 -20.68
CA GLU A 182 -0.68 5.57 -20.70
C GLU A 182 -1.30 5.52 -19.29
N PRO A 183 -1.62 6.68 -18.68
CA PRO A 183 -2.28 6.73 -17.38
C PRO A 183 -3.61 5.99 -17.40
N ARG A 184 -3.87 5.17 -16.37
CA ARG A 184 -5.09 4.35 -16.28
C ARG A 184 -6.35 5.16 -15.96
N ASN A 185 -6.17 6.28 -15.27
CA ASN A 185 -7.22 7.15 -14.75
C ASN A 185 -6.60 8.50 -14.28
N GLU A 186 -7.43 9.43 -13.81
CA GLU A 186 -7.00 10.76 -13.36
C GLU A 186 -6.03 10.73 -12.16
N LEU A 187 -6.12 9.71 -11.29
CA LEU A 187 -5.22 9.57 -10.14
C LEU A 187 -3.84 9.10 -10.60
N ASP A 188 -3.80 8.18 -11.56
CA ASP A 188 -2.57 7.72 -12.18
C ASP A 188 -1.89 8.85 -12.96
N GLU A 189 -2.67 9.62 -13.73
CA GLU A 189 -2.18 10.79 -14.46
C GLU A 189 -1.63 11.87 -13.52
N TRP A 190 -2.29 12.09 -12.38
CA TRP A 190 -1.75 12.95 -11.31
C TRP A 190 -0.43 12.40 -10.76
N ASN A 191 -0.33 11.09 -10.53
CA ASN A 191 0.88 10.49 -9.99
C ASN A 191 2.05 10.57 -10.98
N THR A 192 1.78 10.46 -12.29
CA THR A 192 2.76 10.67 -13.37
C THR A 192 3.27 12.10 -13.35
N ARG A 193 2.39 13.09 -13.36
CA ARG A 193 2.77 14.51 -13.28
C ARG A 193 3.55 14.83 -12.01
N LEU A 194 3.15 14.26 -10.88
CA LEU A 194 3.86 14.41 -9.61
C LEU A 194 5.34 13.96 -9.73
N TRP A 195 5.61 12.87 -10.45
CA TRP A 195 6.99 12.45 -10.73
C TRP A 195 7.69 13.45 -11.66
N GLU A 196 7.08 13.78 -12.80
CA GLU A 196 7.66 14.68 -13.81
C GLU A 196 8.04 16.05 -13.22
N ASP A 197 7.16 16.61 -12.38
CA ASP A 197 7.30 17.94 -11.79
C ASP A 197 8.34 17.97 -10.66
N HIS A 198 8.56 16.85 -9.95
CA HIS A 198 9.32 16.85 -8.70
C HIS A 198 10.48 15.85 -8.62
N MET A 199 10.67 14.95 -9.60
CA MET A 199 11.69 13.89 -9.55
C MET A 199 13.10 14.41 -9.25
N GLN A 200 13.46 15.58 -9.79
CA GLN A 200 14.76 16.21 -9.55
C GLN A 200 14.96 16.58 -8.08
N ASP A 201 13.95 17.17 -7.45
CA ASP A 201 13.99 17.50 -6.02
C ASP A 201 13.96 16.23 -5.16
N MET A 202 13.16 15.22 -5.54
CA MET A 202 13.11 13.95 -4.83
C MET A 202 14.48 13.27 -4.78
N VAL A 203 15.20 13.27 -5.90
CA VAL A 203 16.58 12.76 -6.01
C VAL A 203 17.55 13.61 -5.19
N LYS A 204 17.52 14.94 -5.38
CA LYS A 204 18.41 15.88 -4.70
C LYS A 204 18.33 15.77 -3.17
N HIS A 205 17.13 15.55 -2.65
CA HIS A 205 16.88 15.42 -1.21
C HIS A 205 16.98 13.97 -0.71
N HIS A 206 17.24 13.01 -1.60
CA HIS A 206 17.30 11.58 -1.29
C HIS A 206 16.09 11.13 -0.48
N LEU A 207 14.88 11.45 -0.96
CA LEU A 207 13.67 11.17 -0.19
C LEU A 207 13.57 9.68 0.15
N PRO A 208 13.16 9.33 1.38
CA PRO A 208 12.99 7.94 1.77
C PRO A 208 11.95 7.22 0.90
N VAL A 209 12.21 5.94 0.64
CA VAL A 209 11.29 5.01 -0.01
C VAL A 209 11.06 3.85 0.95
N ASP A 210 9.81 3.58 1.25
CA ASP A 210 9.42 2.57 2.23
C ASP A 210 8.85 1.31 1.57
N ILE A 211 8.88 0.21 2.33
CA ILE A 211 8.27 -1.06 1.96
C ILE A 211 7.22 -1.42 3.01
N GLN A 212 6.02 -1.74 2.54
CA GLN A 212 4.94 -2.25 3.36
C GLN A 212 4.97 -3.77 3.36
N ILE A 213 4.84 -4.35 4.55
CA ILE A 213 4.80 -5.79 4.82
C ILE A 213 3.43 -6.08 5.40
N VAL A 214 2.71 -7.03 4.81
CA VAL A 214 1.35 -7.38 5.19
C VAL A 214 1.29 -8.85 5.60
N GLY A 215 0.70 -9.13 6.75
CA GLY A 215 0.33 -10.46 7.23
C GLY A 215 -1.18 -10.58 7.37
N ARG A 216 -1.66 -11.76 7.76
CA ARG A 216 -3.09 -11.97 7.98
C ARG A 216 -3.51 -11.39 9.34
N VAL A 217 -4.82 -11.40 9.58
CA VAL A 217 -5.43 -11.07 10.88
C VAL A 217 -4.72 -11.83 12.01
N LEU A 218 -4.33 -11.12 13.08
CA LEU A 218 -3.64 -11.67 14.26
C LEU A 218 -2.27 -12.30 13.97
N GLU A 219 -1.53 -11.77 12.98
CA GLU A 219 -0.17 -12.21 12.66
C GLU A 219 0.90 -11.14 12.94
N GLU A 220 0.67 -10.25 13.91
CA GLU A 220 1.58 -9.17 14.32
C GLU A 220 3.02 -9.66 14.55
N GLU A 221 3.21 -10.72 15.33
CA GLU A 221 4.55 -11.23 15.64
C GLU A 221 5.24 -11.82 14.41
N LYS A 222 4.46 -12.39 13.47
CA LYS A 222 4.98 -12.87 12.19
C LYS A 222 5.42 -11.69 11.34
N VAL A 223 4.59 -10.66 11.18
CA VAL A 223 4.91 -9.47 10.38
C VAL A 223 6.13 -8.77 10.94
N LEU A 224 6.25 -8.64 12.26
CA LEU A 224 7.46 -8.11 12.91
C LEU A 224 8.70 -8.97 12.63
N ALA A 225 8.57 -10.30 12.68
CA ALA A 225 9.68 -11.19 12.36
C ALA A 225 10.12 -11.09 10.88
N VAL A 226 9.16 -11.01 9.95
CA VAL A 226 9.44 -10.77 8.52
C VAL A 226 10.10 -9.41 8.32
N GLY A 227 9.62 -8.37 9.01
CA GLY A 227 10.22 -7.04 9.00
C GLY A 227 11.65 -7.03 9.49
N LYS A 228 11.96 -7.78 10.55
CA LYS A 228 13.34 -7.94 11.04
C LYS A 228 14.25 -8.60 10.01
N VAL A 229 13.80 -9.69 9.38
CA VAL A 229 14.55 -10.37 8.32
C VAL A 229 14.82 -9.41 7.16
N LEU A 230 13.80 -8.68 6.70
CA LEU A 230 13.96 -7.76 5.59
C LEU A 230 14.87 -6.57 5.94
N ASP A 231 14.72 -5.96 7.12
CA ASP A 231 15.59 -4.86 7.58
C ASP A 231 17.06 -5.31 7.67
N ASP A 232 17.35 -6.51 8.17
CA ASP A 232 18.71 -7.05 8.21
C ASP A 232 19.33 -7.21 6.82
N LEU A 233 18.56 -7.74 5.86
CA LEU A 233 19.01 -7.93 4.47
C LEU A 233 19.26 -6.59 3.77
N LEU A 234 18.38 -5.62 3.97
CA LEU A 234 18.52 -4.29 3.38
C LEU A 234 19.75 -3.56 3.94
N ARG A 235 20.02 -3.67 5.26
CA ARG A 235 21.22 -3.09 5.87
C ARG A 235 22.52 -3.73 5.35
N THR A 236 22.52 -5.04 5.14
CA THR A 236 23.71 -5.76 4.67
C THR A 236 24.08 -5.34 3.24
N HIS A 237 23.09 -5.19 2.35
CA HIS A 237 23.35 -4.72 0.97
C HIS A 237 23.78 -3.26 0.88
N VAL A 238 23.36 -2.40 1.81
CA VAL A 238 23.85 -1.01 1.89
C VAL A 238 25.33 -0.94 2.31
N LEU A 239 25.87 -1.97 2.97
CA LEU A 239 27.29 -2.03 3.36
C LEU A 239 28.21 -2.60 2.27
N GLU A 240 27.65 -3.25 1.25
CA GLU A 240 28.38 -3.86 0.13
C GLU A 240 28.43 -2.97 -1.13
N THR A 241 27.76 -1.82 -1.11
CA THR A 241 27.73 -0.82 -2.20
C THR A 241 28.39 0.49 -1.78
#